data_AF-A0A0A3HM38-F1
#
_entry.id   AF-A0A0A3HM38-F1
#
_cell.length_a   1.000
_cell.length_b   1.000
_cell.length_c   1.000
_cell.angle_alpha   90.00
_cell.angle_beta   90.00
_cell.angle_gamma   90.00
#
_symmetry.space_group_name_H-M   'P 1'
#
loop_
_entity.id
_entity.type
_entity.pdbx_description
1 polymer ?
#
loop_
_entity_poly.entity_id
_entity_poly.type
_entity_poly.pdbx_seq_one_letter_code
_entity_poly.pdbx_strand_id
1 'polypeptide(L)'
;MERPMEEVQLGIVPINLPDASLSYFWISEDFADPFNLETNREAENIIKDALKSTVESKVLKRVKFNTESDAVVIRAKKAEDIIVVAKVINEIIHKTISDGEVRRVQNILLKHKRPKKQKWQVGDIFSIKLKDGSFTFGQVLWAKAYGARGRLGMPTCSLFEKRTTDNFILSEIINSKVISVVTITANALDSYEWEVIGSEEVTLNKEEVPWHLSGEGGVGAKSFSDDILKSLSEAYHGLDPWNISYKEDFFDEILLPGVKRPATAIVLSTEERDAYRKAKGWDL
;
A
#
# COMPACT_ATOMS: atom_id res chain seq x y z
N MET A 1 15.87 -13.85 2.07
CA MET A 1 15.54 -13.37 0.72
C MET A 1 15.82 -11.87 0.72
N GLU A 2 16.72 -11.38 -0.11
CA GLU A 2 16.92 -9.92 -0.24
C GLU A 2 15.61 -9.28 -0.68
N ARG A 3 15.19 -8.21 -0.01
CA ARG A 3 14.02 -7.44 -0.48
C ARG A 3 14.34 -6.94 -1.89
N PRO A 4 13.42 -7.09 -2.86
CA PRO A 4 13.64 -6.53 -4.19
C PRO A 4 13.87 -5.03 -4.05
N MET A 5 14.78 -4.49 -4.87
CA MET A 5 14.95 -3.05 -4.98
C MET A 5 13.61 -2.44 -5.40
N GLU A 6 13.08 -1.52 -4.60
CA GLU A 6 11.76 -0.91 -4.80
C GLU A 6 11.87 0.38 -5.65
N GLU A 7 13.03 1.03 -5.59
CA GLU A 7 13.26 2.34 -6.18
C GLU A 7 14.68 2.50 -6.74
N VAL A 8 14.83 3.33 -7.77
CA VAL A 8 16.12 3.71 -8.35
C VAL A 8 16.15 5.21 -8.60
N GLN A 9 17.21 5.86 -8.11
CA GLN A 9 17.44 7.29 -8.32
C GLN A 9 18.07 7.62 -9.68
N LEU A 10 17.52 8.61 -10.40
CA LEU A 10 18.14 9.31 -11.53
C LEU A 10 18.20 10.82 -11.25
N GLY A 11 19.38 11.34 -10.94
CA GLY A 11 19.55 12.71 -10.46
C GLY A 11 18.80 12.93 -9.16
N ILE A 12 17.87 13.90 -9.11
CA ILE A 12 16.99 14.07 -7.93
C ILE A 12 15.69 13.25 -8.02
N VAL A 13 15.45 12.56 -9.14
CA VAL A 13 14.17 11.91 -9.40
C VAL A 13 14.22 10.44 -8.98
N PRO A 14 13.47 10.04 -7.94
CA PRO A 14 13.27 8.63 -7.63
C PRO A 14 12.31 7.99 -8.62
N ILE A 15 12.69 6.82 -9.14
CA ILE A 15 11.87 6.01 -10.04
C ILE A 15 11.53 4.70 -9.34
N ASN A 16 10.26 4.54 -9.00
CA ASN A 16 9.73 3.35 -8.39
C ASN A 16 9.52 2.24 -9.45
N LEU A 17 9.92 1.01 -9.09
CA LEU A 17 9.85 -0.15 -9.96
C LEU A 17 8.47 -0.83 -9.91
N PRO A 18 8.03 -1.49 -10.98
CA PRO A 18 6.86 -2.36 -10.93
C PRO A 18 7.03 -3.48 -9.90
N ASP A 19 6.08 -3.63 -8.98
CA ASP A 19 6.05 -4.67 -7.96
C ASP A 19 5.00 -5.76 -8.28
N ALA A 20 4.67 -6.64 -7.34
CA ALA A 20 3.66 -7.67 -7.54
C ALA A 20 2.26 -7.11 -7.88
N SER A 21 1.87 -5.97 -7.29
CA SER A 21 0.59 -5.28 -7.45
C SER A 21 0.57 -4.35 -8.66
N LEU A 22 1.64 -3.58 -8.87
CA LEU A 22 1.74 -2.52 -9.87
C LEU A 22 2.51 -2.98 -11.11
N SER A 23 1.97 -2.68 -12.29
CA SER A 23 2.53 -3.13 -13.57
C SER A 23 3.22 -2.02 -14.36
N TYR A 24 3.64 -0.95 -13.69
CA TYR A 24 4.18 0.26 -14.29
C TYR A 24 5.25 0.86 -13.39
N PHE A 25 6.19 1.58 -14.01
CA PHE A 25 7.13 2.45 -13.31
C PHE A 25 6.41 3.74 -12.93
N TRP A 26 6.81 4.36 -11.83
CA TRP A 26 6.21 5.62 -11.43
C TRP A 26 7.19 6.52 -10.67
N ILE A 27 6.89 7.81 -10.69
CA ILE A 27 7.53 8.88 -9.94
C ILE A 27 6.40 9.53 -9.14
N SER A 28 6.65 9.91 -7.90
CA SER A 28 5.70 10.65 -7.07
C SER A 28 6.45 11.56 -6.13
N GLU A 29 6.52 12.82 -6.49
CA GLU A 29 7.29 13.82 -5.77
C GLU A 29 6.50 15.12 -5.71
N ASP A 30 6.75 15.89 -4.66
CA ASP A 30 6.40 17.29 -4.63
C ASP A 30 7.38 18.06 -5.53
N PHE A 31 6.92 18.43 -6.72
CA PHE A 31 7.73 19.22 -7.66
C PHE A 31 7.48 20.73 -7.52
N ALA A 32 6.51 21.16 -6.70
CA ALA A 32 6.29 22.58 -6.47
C ALA A 32 7.54 23.22 -5.87
N ASP A 33 8.09 22.60 -4.83
CA ASP A 33 9.29 23.06 -4.13
C ASP A 33 10.55 23.08 -5.03
N PRO A 34 10.96 21.96 -5.67
CA PRO A 34 12.12 21.96 -6.58
C PRO A 34 12.01 22.92 -7.76
N PHE A 35 10.79 23.24 -8.22
CA PHE A 35 10.56 24.14 -9.34
C PHE A 35 10.30 25.58 -8.91
N ASN A 36 10.25 25.85 -7.59
CA ASN A 36 9.89 27.13 -7.01
C ASN A 36 8.53 27.64 -7.52
N LEU A 37 7.51 26.79 -7.39
CA LEU A 37 6.11 27.03 -7.79
C LEU A 37 5.18 26.97 -6.58
N GLU A 38 3.98 27.51 -6.74
CA GLU A 38 2.97 27.46 -5.66
C GLU A 38 2.29 26.10 -5.57
N THR A 39 2.13 25.41 -6.71
CA THR A 39 1.36 24.16 -6.75
C THR A 39 1.97 23.07 -7.62
N ASN A 40 1.73 21.82 -7.24
CA ASN A 40 2.06 20.65 -8.06
C ASN A 40 1.32 20.63 -9.41
N ARG A 41 0.18 21.34 -9.53
CA ARG A 41 -0.54 21.48 -10.80
C ARG A 41 0.26 22.28 -11.82
N GLU A 42 0.94 23.34 -11.38
CA GLU A 42 1.83 24.13 -12.24
C GLU A 42 3.02 23.28 -12.66
N ALA A 43 3.61 22.53 -11.72
CA ALA A 43 4.72 21.63 -12.01
C ALA A 43 4.34 20.57 -13.07
N GLU A 44 3.17 19.94 -12.94
CA GLU A 44 2.65 19.00 -13.94
C GLU A 44 2.58 19.62 -15.34
N ASN A 45 2.10 20.87 -15.45
CA ASN A 45 1.99 21.56 -16.73
C ASN A 45 3.37 21.83 -17.35
N ILE A 46 4.33 22.30 -16.55
CA ILE A 46 5.71 22.53 -17.01
C ILE A 46 6.32 21.23 -17.53
N ILE A 47 6.17 20.11 -16.79
CA ILE A 47 6.70 18.80 -17.22
C ILE A 47 6.04 18.36 -18.52
N LYS A 48 4.71 18.50 -18.65
CA LYS A 48 4.00 18.13 -19.88
C LYS A 48 4.45 18.97 -21.07
N ASP A 49 4.65 20.26 -20.88
CA ASP A 49 5.06 21.17 -21.97
C ASP A 49 6.50 20.90 -22.41
N ALA A 50 7.41 20.68 -21.45
CA ALA A 50 8.78 20.24 -21.74
C ALA A 50 8.82 18.87 -22.45
N LEU A 51 7.94 17.93 -22.08
CA LEU A 51 7.82 16.66 -22.80
C LEU A 51 7.28 16.85 -24.22
N LYS A 52 6.30 17.72 -24.45
CA LYS A 52 5.77 17.99 -25.80
C LYS A 52 6.83 18.55 -26.75
N SER A 53 7.77 19.36 -26.25
CA SER A 53 8.86 19.91 -27.06
C SER A 53 10.00 18.92 -27.30
N THR A 54 10.14 17.91 -26.43
CA THR A 54 11.30 17.00 -26.42
C THR A 54 11.02 15.64 -27.06
N VAL A 55 9.77 15.14 -27.03
CA VAL A 55 9.44 13.80 -27.51
C VAL A 55 8.25 13.75 -28.46
N GLU A 56 8.24 12.70 -29.29
CA GLU A 56 7.10 12.40 -30.16
C GLU A 56 5.79 12.26 -29.36
N SER A 57 4.68 12.73 -29.96
CA SER A 57 3.32 12.63 -29.38
C SER A 57 2.95 11.22 -28.90
N LYS A 58 3.48 10.18 -29.55
CA LYS A 58 3.22 8.78 -29.17
C LYS A 58 3.85 8.40 -27.83
N VAL A 59 4.98 8.98 -27.44
CA VAL A 59 5.62 8.77 -26.13
C VAL A 59 4.75 9.44 -25.05
N LEU A 60 4.36 10.69 -25.28
CA LEU A 60 3.52 11.46 -24.36
C LEU A 60 2.19 10.74 -24.03
N LYS A 61 1.55 10.11 -25.01
CA LYS A 61 0.30 9.35 -24.79
C LYS A 61 0.47 8.12 -23.86
N ARG A 62 1.68 7.57 -23.76
CA ARG A 62 2.02 6.40 -22.91
C ARG A 62 2.34 6.78 -21.47
N VAL A 63 2.67 8.03 -21.22
CA VAL A 63 2.88 8.58 -19.88
C VAL A 63 1.54 9.08 -19.33
N LYS A 64 1.24 8.77 -18.08
CA LYS A 64 0.04 9.23 -17.38
C LYS A 64 0.46 10.10 -16.20
N PHE A 65 -0.30 11.17 -16.00
CA PHE A 65 -0.11 12.11 -14.90
C PHE A 65 -1.37 12.08 -14.04
N ASN A 66 -1.16 12.11 -12.72
CA ASN A 66 -2.19 12.36 -11.73
C ASN A 66 -1.57 13.32 -10.71
N THR A 67 -2.23 14.43 -10.42
CA THR A 67 -1.68 15.45 -9.53
C THR A 67 -2.61 15.64 -8.36
N GLU A 68 -2.05 15.47 -7.18
CA GLU A 68 -2.68 15.74 -5.90
C GLU A 68 -2.01 16.97 -5.27
N SER A 69 -2.45 17.40 -4.09
CA SER A 69 -1.89 18.61 -3.46
C SER A 69 -0.43 18.41 -3.06
N ASP A 70 -0.08 17.20 -2.64
CA ASP A 70 1.19 16.80 -2.05
C ASP A 70 2.19 16.20 -3.05
N ALA A 71 1.75 15.80 -4.25
CA ALA A 71 2.65 15.25 -5.25
C ALA A 71 2.09 15.30 -6.69
N VAL A 72 3.02 15.27 -7.66
CA VAL A 72 2.72 14.86 -9.03
C VAL A 72 3.11 13.39 -9.20
N VAL A 73 2.12 12.55 -9.50
CA VAL A 73 2.31 11.13 -9.79
C VAL A 73 2.39 10.91 -11.31
N ILE A 74 3.55 10.44 -11.77
CA ILE A 74 3.82 10.19 -13.19
C ILE A 74 4.03 8.70 -13.41
N ARG A 75 3.33 8.09 -14.35
CA ARG A 75 3.32 6.63 -14.58
C ARG A 75 3.63 6.27 -16.01
N ALA A 76 4.45 5.25 -16.22
CA ALA A 76 4.70 4.68 -17.54
C ALA A 76 4.90 3.16 -17.50
N LYS A 77 4.40 2.44 -18.50
CA LYS A 77 4.57 0.97 -18.60
C LYS A 77 5.95 0.54 -19.08
N LYS A 78 6.67 1.41 -19.76
CA LYS A 78 7.98 1.13 -20.36
C LYS A 78 9.06 1.90 -19.62
N ALA A 79 10.20 1.24 -19.40
CA ALA A 79 11.34 1.85 -18.74
C ALA A 79 11.87 3.07 -19.52
N GLU A 80 11.88 3.00 -20.85
CA GLU A 80 12.36 4.09 -21.69
C GLU A 80 11.51 5.35 -21.54
N ASP A 81 10.19 5.17 -21.43
CA ASP A 81 9.25 6.28 -21.29
C ASP A 81 9.45 6.99 -19.93
N ILE A 82 9.65 6.26 -18.83
CA ILE A 82 9.85 6.88 -17.51
C ILE A 82 11.24 7.53 -17.37
N ILE A 83 12.26 6.98 -18.02
CA ILE A 83 13.61 7.57 -18.05
C ILE A 83 13.58 8.93 -18.76
N VAL A 84 12.86 9.04 -19.88
CA VAL A 84 12.68 10.31 -20.58
C VAL A 84 12.06 11.36 -19.66
N VAL A 85 11.00 10.99 -18.94
CA VAL A 85 10.36 11.88 -17.96
C VAL A 85 11.36 12.35 -16.91
N ALA A 86 12.09 11.41 -16.29
CA ALA A 86 13.06 11.74 -15.24
C ALA A 86 14.20 12.63 -15.76
N LYS A 87 14.66 12.46 -17.01
CA LYS A 87 15.63 13.35 -17.64
C LYS A 87 15.09 14.77 -17.80
N VAL A 88 13.89 14.91 -18.35
CA VAL A 88 13.24 16.22 -18.53
C VAL A 88 13.08 16.95 -17.20
N ILE A 89 12.69 16.24 -16.13
CA ILE A 89 12.58 16.82 -14.79
C ILE A 89 13.94 17.33 -14.29
N ASN A 90 15.02 16.53 -14.44
CA ASN A 90 16.36 16.97 -14.06
C ASN A 90 16.85 18.16 -14.90
N GLU A 91 16.47 18.26 -16.17
CA GLU A 91 16.78 19.40 -17.03
C GLU A 91 16.08 20.69 -16.57
N ILE A 92 14.79 20.61 -16.19
CA ILE A 92 14.00 21.74 -15.68
C ILE A 92 14.66 22.37 -14.45
N ILE A 93 15.15 21.56 -13.52
CA ILE A 93 15.81 22.01 -12.28
C ILE A 93 17.32 22.28 -12.44
N HIS A 94 17.84 22.19 -13.67
CA HIS A 94 19.26 22.36 -13.98
C HIS A 94 20.20 21.38 -13.24
N LYS A 95 19.71 20.16 -12.93
CA LYS A 95 20.52 19.10 -12.35
C LYS A 95 21.27 18.36 -13.45
N THR A 96 22.61 18.45 -13.41
CA THR A 96 23.46 17.64 -14.29
C THR A 96 23.39 16.17 -13.89
N ILE A 97 23.04 15.32 -14.85
CA ILE A 97 23.08 13.86 -14.75
C ILE A 97 24.14 13.33 -15.72
N SER A 98 24.96 12.38 -15.27
CA SER A 98 26.03 11.83 -16.13
C SER A 98 25.51 10.74 -17.06
N ASP A 99 26.14 10.57 -18.23
CA ASP A 99 25.84 9.43 -19.13
C ASP A 99 26.02 8.07 -18.43
N GLY A 100 27.00 7.96 -17.54
CA GLY A 100 27.24 6.75 -16.75
C GLY A 100 26.06 6.44 -15.82
N GLU A 101 25.51 7.46 -15.16
CA GLU A 101 24.34 7.34 -14.30
C GLU A 101 23.10 6.94 -15.08
N VAL A 102 22.83 7.60 -16.21
CA VAL A 102 21.72 7.26 -17.10
C VAL A 102 21.81 5.81 -17.55
N ARG A 103 23.00 5.35 -18.00
CA ARG A 103 23.21 3.95 -18.42
C ARG A 103 22.99 2.97 -17.26
N ARG A 104 23.44 3.31 -16.05
CA ARG A 104 23.24 2.49 -14.85
C ARG A 104 21.75 2.32 -14.56
N VAL A 105 21.00 3.42 -14.46
CA VAL A 105 19.56 3.40 -14.20
C VAL A 105 18.82 2.65 -15.30
N GLN A 106 19.11 2.95 -16.57
CA GLN A 106 18.51 2.26 -17.70
C GLN A 106 18.72 0.75 -17.65
N ASN A 107 19.94 0.29 -17.34
CA ASN A 107 20.25 -1.12 -17.19
C ASN A 107 19.46 -1.77 -16.05
N ILE A 108 19.25 -1.05 -14.94
CA ILE A 108 18.42 -1.54 -13.83
C ILE A 108 16.95 -1.67 -14.28
N LEU A 109 16.36 -0.61 -14.82
CA LEU A 109 14.93 -0.60 -15.17
C LEU A 109 14.60 -1.63 -16.25
N LEU A 110 15.48 -1.83 -17.24
CA LEU A 110 15.28 -2.81 -18.31
C LEU A 110 15.48 -4.26 -17.86
N LYS A 111 16.35 -4.50 -16.88
CA LYS A 111 16.58 -5.84 -16.32
C LYS A 111 15.60 -6.21 -15.22
N HIS A 112 14.89 -5.23 -14.68
CA HIS A 112 13.92 -5.47 -13.62
C HIS A 112 12.84 -6.45 -14.08
N LYS A 113 12.78 -7.59 -13.38
CA LYS A 113 11.71 -8.56 -13.57
C LYS A 113 10.69 -8.32 -12.47
N ARG A 114 9.53 -7.80 -12.88
CA ARG A 114 8.39 -7.64 -11.98
C ARG A 114 8.14 -8.95 -11.21
N PRO A 115 8.08 -8.91 -9.87
CA PRO A 115 7.69 -10.06 -9.07
C PRO A 115 6.35 -10.65 -9.52
N LYS A 116 6.22 -11.96 -9.41
CA LYS A 116 4.97 -12.64 -9.73
C LYS A 116 3.95 -12.34 -8.62
N LYS A 117 2.77 -11.89 -9.01
CA LYS A 117 1.62 -11.71 -8.10
C LYS A 117 1.13 -13.06 -7.57
N GLN A 118 0.99 -13.19 -6.25
CA GLN A 118 0.27 -14.31 -5.63
C GLN A 118 -1.17 -14.33 -6.15
N LYS A 119 -1.66 -15.52 -6.50
CA LYS A 119 -3.07 -15.69 -6.81
C LYS A 119 -3.82 -15.86 -5.51
N TRP A 120 -4.85 -15.07 -5.31
CA TRP A 120 -5.79 -15.17 -4.20
C TRP A 120 -7.21 -14.97 -4.72
N GLN A 121 -8.18 -15.51 -4.00
CA GLN A 121 -9.61 -15.46 -4.31
C GLN A 121 -10.44 -15.37 -3.01
N VAL A 122 -11.75 -15.17 -3.17
CA VAL A 122 -12.69 -15.24 -2.05
C VAL A 122 -12.64 -16.63 -1.40
N GLY A 123 -12.65 -16.65 -0.07
CA GLY A 123 -12.51 -17.86 0.74
C GLY A 123 -11.08 -18.16 1.18
N ASP A 124 -10.07 -17.58 0.51
CA ASP A 124 -8.67 -17.83 0.85
C ASP A 124 -8.32 -17.29 2.23
N ILE A 125 -7.60 -18.12 2.99
CA ILE A 125 -7.09 -17.82 4.32
C ILE A 125 -5.62 -17.50 4.19
N PHE A 126 -5.20 -16.38 4.76
CA PHE A 126 -3.83 -15.89 4.69
C PHE A 126 -3.24 -15.70 6.08
N SER A 127 -1.92 -15.82 6.17
CA SER A 127 -1.16 -15.57 7.39
C SER A 127 -0.56 -14.17 7.40
N ILE A 128 -0.47 -13.56 8.58
CA ILE A 128 0.21 -12.27 8.80
C ILE A 128 1.28 -12.50 9.85
N LYS A 129 2.54 -12.27 9.49
CA LYS A 129 3.66 -12.35 10.43
C LYS A 129 3.73 -11.10 11.31
N LEU A 130 3.77 -11.31 12.61
CA LEU A 130 3.87 -10.26 13.63
C LEU A 130 5.33 -10.00 14.02
N LYS A 131 5.60 -8.85 14.64
CA LYS A 131 6.96 -8.42 15.01
C LYS A 131 7.72 -9.34 15.95
N ASP A 132 7.01 -10.10 16.79
CA ASP A 132 7.60 -11.05 17.73
C ASP A 132 7.88 -12.42 17.07
N GLY A 133 7.61 -12.56 15.77
CA GLY A 133 7.80 -13.79 15.01
C GLY A 133 6.59 -14.72 15.01
N SER A 134 5.55 -14.44 15.80
CA SER A 134 4.28 -15.17 15.73
C SER A 134 3.45 -14.79 14.51
N PHE A 135 2.35 -15.50 14.29
CA PHE A 135 1.43 -15.28 13.17
C PHE A 135 0.01 -15.09 13.65
N THR A 136 -0.72 -14.19 13.00
CA THR A 136 -2.18 -14.14 12.99
C THR A 136 -2.70 -14.49 11.59
N PHE A 137 -4.02 -14.45 11.40
CA PHE A 137 -4.66 -14.92 10.19
C PHE A 137 -5.83 -14.03 9.79
N GLY A 138 -6.12 -13.99 8.50
CA GLY A 138 -7.33 -13.41 7.95
C GLY A 138 -7.92 -14.25 6.84
N GLN A 139 -9.12 -13.90 6.39
CA GLN A 139 -9.76 -14.53 5.24
C GLN A 139 -10.23 -13.47 4.25
N VAL A 140 -10.07 -13.71 2.96
CA VAL A 140 -10.65 -12.88 1.90
C VAL A 140 -12.14 -13.18 1.83
N LEU A 141 -12.98 -12.24 2.23
CA LEU A 141 -14.43 -12.45 2.34
C LEU A 141 -15.16 -12.14 1.04
N TRP A 142 -14.81 -11.02 0.43
CA TRP A 142 -15.29 -10.61 -0.88
C TRP A 142 -14.31 -9.59 -1.46
N ALA A 143 -14.42 -9.32 -2.75
CA ALA A 143 -13.57 -8.34 -3.39
C ALA A 143 -14.34 -7.65 -4.51
N LYS A 144 -14.21 -6.33 -4.56
CA LYS A 144 -14.72 -5.57 -5.70
C LYS A 144 -13.80 -5.77 -6.89
N ALA A 145 -14.38 -6.17 -8.00
CA ALA A 145 -13.70 -6.14 -9.28
C ALA A 145 -13.59 -4.69 -9.75
N TYR A 146 -12.38 -4.21 -10.04
CA TYR A 146 -12.15 -2.90 -10.63
C TYR A 146 -11.63 -3.02 -12.06
N GLY A 147 -12.14 -2.16 -12.94
CA GLY A 147 -11.70 -2.01 -14.32
C GLY A 147 -12.27 -3.03 -15.32
N ALA A 148 -12.05 -2.75 -16.61
CA ALA A 148 -12.64 -3.47 -17.76
C ALA A 148 -12.24 -4.96 -17.92
N ARG A 149 -11.47 -5.54 -16.99
CA ARG A 149 -11.01 -6.94 -17.04
C ARG A 149 -11.33 -7.75 -15.78
N GLY A 150 -12.22 -7.26 -14.91
CA GLY A 150 -12.70 -8.04 -13.76
C GLY A 150 -11.60 -8.40 -12.74
N ARG A 151 -10.51 -7.61 -12.65
CA ARG A 151 -9.46 -7.87 -11.67
C ARG A 151 -9.97 -7.49 -10.28
N LEU A 152 -9.81 -8.39 -9.31
CA LEU A 152 -10.03 -8.05 -7.90
C LEU A 152 -9.04 -6.93 -7.54
N GLY A 153 -9.58 -5.77 -7.16
CA GLY A 153 -8.77 -4.62 -6.78
C GLY A 153 -8.50 -4.63 -5.29
N MET A 154 -9.52 -4.26 -4.51
CA MET A 154 -9.43 -4.15 -3.07
C MET A 154 -10.25 -5.27 -2.42
N PRO A 155 -9.60 -6.24 -1.77
CA PRO A 155 -10.31 -7.26 -1.02
C PRO A 155 -10.83 -6.69 0.30
N THR A 156 -12.02 -7.14 0.68
CA THR A 156 -12.52 -7.02 2.05
C THR A 156 -12.14 -8.30 2.78
N CYS A 157 -11.37 -8.14 3.85
CA CYS A 157 -10.82 -9.26 4.60
C CYS A 157 -11.28 -9.23 6.05
N SER A 158 -11.44 -10.40 6.65
CA SER A 158 -11.56 -10.56 8.09
C SER A 158 -10.18 -10.65 8.75
N LEU A 159 -10.14 -10.35 10.05
CA LEU A 159 -9.03 -10.68 10.95
C LEU A 159 -9.53 -11.64 12.03
N PHE A 160 -8.85 -12.77 12.18
CA PHE A 160 -9.13 -13.73 13.26
C PHE A 160 -8.40 -13.33 14.55
N GLU A 161 -9.00 -13.63 15.69
CA GLU A 161 -8.38 -13.48 17.02
C GLU A 161 -7.18 -14.42 17.24
N LYS A 162 -7.09 -15.52 16.47
CA LYS A 162 -6.05 -16.53 16.65
C LYS A 162 -4.66 -15.93 16.41
N ARG A 163 -3.76 -16.23 17.34
CA ARG A 163 -2.31 -16.05 17.22
C ARG A 163 -1.59 -17.34 17.57
N THR A 164 -0.55 -17.69 16.81
CA THR A 164 0.28 -18.88 17.08
C THR A 164 1.73 -18.65 16.66
N THR A 165 2.68 -19.31 17.33
CA THR A 165 4.09 -19.35 16.91
C THR A 165 4.41 -20.53 16.01
N ASP A 166 3.62 -21.61 16.10
CA ASP A 166 3.91 -22.89 15.44
C ASP A 166 2.63 -23.54 14.91
N ASN A 167 2.79 -24.43 13.91
CA ASN A 167 1.77 -25.30 13.31
C ASN A 167 0.44 -24.62 12.94
N PHE A 168 0.27 -24.29 11.65
CA PHE A 168 -0.99 -23.76 11.13
C PHE A 168 -2.04 -24.87 11.03
N ILE A 169 -2.87 -25.00 12.07
CA ILE A 169 -4.02 -25.90 12.06
C ILE A 169 -5.21 -25.12 11.52
N LEU A 170 -5.53 -25.31 10.24
CA LEU A 170 -6.55 -24.54 9.53
C LEU A 170 -7.91 -24.58 10.24
N SER A 171 -8.30 -25.74 10.78
CA SER A 171 -9.56 -25.90 11.52
C SER A 171 -9.62 -25.07 12.81
N GLU A 172 -8.48 -24.80 13.46
CA GLU A 172 -8.46 -23.91 14.63
C GLU A 172 -8.54 -22.43 14.22
N ILE A 173 -7.99 -22.09 13.06
CA ILE A 173 -8.00 -20.73 12.53
C ILE A 173 -9.42 -20.34 12.12
N ILE A 174 -10.11 -21.18 11.33
CA ILE A 174 -11.46 -20.89 10.83
C ILE A 174 -12.52 -20.86 11.94
N ASN A 175 -12.32 -21.62 13.01
CA ASN A 175 -13.20 -21.63 14.17
C ASN A 175 -12.86 -20.53 15.18
N SER A 176 -11.79 -19.76 14.92
CA SER A 176 -11.46 -18.59 15.73
C SER A 176 -12.50 -17.49 15.52
N LYS A 177 -12.73 -16.72 16.58
CA LYS A 177 -13.52 -15.50 16.51
C LYS A 177 -12.92 -14.53 15.47
N VAL A 178 -13.79 -13.92 14.66
CA VAL A 178 -13.44 -12.77 13.80
C VAL A 178 -13.54 -11.50 14.64
N ILE A 179 -12.49 -10.68 14.64
CA ILE A 179 -12.42 -9.45 15.44
C ILE A 179 -12.66 -8.17 14.64
N SER A 180 -12.35 -8.20 13.34
CA SER A 180 -12.48 -7.04 12.45
C SER A 180 -12.73 -7.50 11.03
N VAL A 181 -13.39 -6.63 10.26
CA VAL A 181 -13.52 -6.75 8.81
C VAL A 181 -13.26 -5.38 8.20
N VAL A 182 -12.35 -5.33 7.23
CA VAL A 182 -11.98 -4.08 6.55
C VAL A 182 -11.67 -4.32 5.08
N THR A 183 -11.88 -3.29 4.28
CA THR A 183 -11.44 -3.26 2.87
C THR A 183 -10.05 -2.68 2.77
N ILE A 184 -9.13 -3.40 2.14
CA ILE A 184 -7.70 -3.07 2.10
C ILE A 184 -7.15 -3.01 0.68
N THR A 185 -6.00 -2.36 0.50
CA THR A 185 -5.14 -2.63 -0.65
C THR A 185 -4.66 -4.08 -0.63
N ALA A 186 -4.37 -4.65 -1.81
CA ALA A 186 -3.96 -6.04 -1.91
C ALA A 186 -2.44 -6.25 -1.90
N ASN A 187 -1.64 -5.27 -1.48
CA ASN A 187 -0.20 -5.29 -1.73
C ASN A 187 0.50 -6.44 -1.00
N ALA A 188 0.19 -6.63 0.29
CA ALA A 188 0.74 -7.71 1.11
C ALA A 188 0.28 -9.10 0.64
N LEU A 189 -0.97 -9.22 0.16
CA LEU A 189 -1.47 -10.44 -0.47
C LEU A 189 -0.79 -10.70 -1.81
N ASP A 190 -0.61 -9.69 -2.64
CA ASP A 190 -0.01 -9.81 -3.97
C ASP A 190 1.48 -10.16 -3.90
N SER A 191 2.19 -9.64 -2.91
CA SER A 191 3.64 -9.72 -2.75
C SER A 191 4.14 -10.98 -2.03
N TYR A 192 3.23 -11.86 -1.58
CA TYR A 192 3.53 -12.98 -0.67
C TYR A 192 3.97 -12.58 0.73
N GLU A 193 3.85 -11.31 1.13
CA GLU A 193 4.03 -10.95 2.54
C GLU A 193 2.97 -11.62 3.42
N TRP A 194 1.75 -11.71 2.91
CA TRP A 194 0.69 -12.53 3.49
C TRP A 194 0.47 -13.77 2.62
N GLU A 195 1.05 -14.88 3.05
CA GLU A 195 0.96 -16.15 2.33
C GLU A 195 -0.44 -16.75 2.48
N VAL A 196 -1.04 -17.17 1.36
CA VAL A 196 -2.28 -17.97 1.37
C VAL A 196 -1.95 -19.38 1.83
N ILE A 197 -2.55 -19.80 2.94
CA ILE A 197 -2.26 -21.07 3.63
C ILE A 197 -3.39 -22.10 3.49
N GLY A 198 -4.53 -21.70 2.95
CA GLY A 198 -5.71 -22.54 2.79
C GLY A 198 -6.88 -21.75 2.21
N SER A 199 -8.02 -22.40 2.08
CA SER A 199 -9.25 -21.78 1.61
C SER A 199 -10.42 -22.47 2.29
N GLU A 200 -11.44 -21.71 2.64
CA GLU A 200 -12.67 -22.20 3.28
C GLU A 200 -13.86 -21.37 2.81
N GLU A 201 -15.07 -21.92 2.92
CA GLU A 201 -16.28 -21.15 2.65
C GLU A 201 -16.39 -19.94 3.58
N VAL A 202 -16.81 -18.80 3.03
CA VAL A 202 -17.06 -17.58 3.81
C VAL A 202 -18.40 -17.72 4.52
N THR A 203 -18.38 -17.85 5.85
CA THR A 203 -19.60 -17.96 6.66
C THR A 203 -20.09 -16.63 7.20
N LEU A 204 -19.24 -15.60 7.20
CA LEU A 204 -19.60 -14.29 7.73
C LEU A 204 -20.62 -13.60 6.83
N ASN A 205 -21.75 -13.18 7.40
CA ASN A 205 -22.74 -12.47 6.63
C ASN A 205 -22.38 -10.99 6.50
N LYS A 206 -22.54 -10.44 5.29
CA LYS A 206 -22.17 -9.05 5.00
C LYS A 206 -22.99 -8.05 5.80
N GLU A 207 -24.25 -8.37 6.12
CA GLU A 207 -25.11 -7.51 6.95
C GLU A 207 -24.65 -7.42 8.42
N GLU A 208 -23.78 -8.32 8.89
CA GLU A 208 -23.18 -8.28 10.23
C GLU A 208 -21.98 -7.31 10.29
N VAL A 209 -21.48 -6.89 9.13
CA VAL A 209 -20.35 -5.97 9.01
C VAL A 209 -20.87 -4.53 8.91
N PRO A 210 -20.33 -3.59 9.71
CA PRO A 210 -20.67 -2.17 9.55
C PRO A 210 -20.52 -1.73 8.09
N TRP A 211 -21.57 -1.13 7.53
CA TRP A 211 -21.66 -0.87 6.09
C TRP A 211 -20.46 -0.09 5.53
N HIS A 212 -19.87 0.80 6.34
CA HIS A 212 -18.73 1.61 5.92
C HIS A 212 -17.41 0.82 5.86
N LEU A 213 -17.35 -0.37 6.47
CA LEU A 213 -16.20 -1.30 6.42
C LEU A 213 -16.45 -2.48 5.48
N SER A 214 -17.71 -2.75 5.13
CA SER A 214 -18.13 -3.89 4.30
C SER A 214 -17.68 -3.82 2.84
N GLY A 215 -16.92 -2.78 2.48
CA GLY A 215 -16.44 -2.56 1.12
C GLY A 215 -17.53 -2.16 0.15
N GLU A 216 -18.74 -1.79 0.61
CA GLU A 216 -19.77 -1.21 -0.24
C GLU A 216 -19.44 0.20 -0.70
N GLY A 217 -20.04 0.62 -1.82
CA GLY A 217 -19.85 1.97 -2.34
C GLY A 217 -20.86 2.91 -1.68
N GLY A 218 -20.43 4.10 -1.29
CA GLY A 218 -21.32 5.08 -0.66
C GLY A 218 -20.54 6.19 0.03
N VAL A 219 -21.24 7.28 0.34
CA VAL A 219 -20.67 8.40 1.11
C VAL A 219 -20.31 7.90 2.50
N GLY A 220 -19.00 7.87 2.82
CA GLY A 220 -18.47 7.40 4.11
C GLY A 220 -17.91 5.98 4.10
N ALA A 221 -17.92 5.29 2.95
CA ALA A 221 -17.21 4.01 2.80
C ALA A 221 -15.71 4.21 3.08
N LYS A 222 -15.12 3.30 3.86
CA LYS A 222 -13.71 3.32 4.25
C LYS A 222 -12.96 2.18 3.57
N SER A 223 -11.72 2.49 3.19
CA SER A 223 -10.74 1.52 2.75
C SER A 223 -9.36 1.94 3.25
N PHE A 224 -8.49 0.97 3.49
CA PHE A 224 -7.21 1.19 4.17
C PHE A 224 -6.06 0.60 3.34
N SER A 225 -4.83 0.90 3.74
CA SER A 225 -3.70 0.04 3.38
C SER A 225 -3.86 -1.33 4.05
N ASP A 226 -3.25 -2.35 3.50
CA ASP A 226 -3.16 -3.70 4.10
C ASP A 226 -2.53 -3.70 5.49
N ASP A 227 -1.52 -2.84 5.73
CA ASP A 227 -0.87 -2.71 7.03
C ASP A 227 -1.83 -2.48 8.21
N ILE A 228 -3.07 -2.04 7.97
CA ILE A 228 -4.08 -1.88 9.02
C ILE A 228 -4.35 -3.18 9.79
N LEU A 229 -4.41 -4.34 9.11
CA LEU A 229 -4.75 -5.61 9.75
C LEU A 229 -3.61 -6.10 10.63
N LYS A 230 -2.38 -5.91 10.15
CA LYS A 230 -1.18 -6.20 10.93
C LYS A 230 -1.09 -5.29 12.15
N SER A 231 -1.27 -3.98 11.96
CA SER A 231 -1.22 -3.00 13.05
C SER A 231 -2.30 -3.27 14.11
N LEU A 232 -3.52 -3.57 13.68
CA LEU A 232 -4.61 -3.96 14.57
C LEU A 232 -4.27 -5.24 15.33
N SER A 233 -3.76 -6.27 14.66
CA SER A 233 -3.39 -7.54 15.30
C SER A 233 -2.26 -7.35 16.33
N GLU A 234 -1.22 -6.59 15.98
CA GLU A 234 -0.13 -6.28 16.91
C GLU A 234 -0.65 -5.54 18.14
N ALA A 235 -1.55 -4.56 17.97
CA ALA A 235 -2.18 -3.89 19.09
C ALA A 235 -3.10 -4.79 19.92
N TYR A 236 -3.91 -5.64 19.25
CA TYR A 236 -4.82 -6.59 19.90
C TYR A 236 -4.08 -7.58 20.79
N HIS A 237 -2.93 -8.05 20.33
CA HIS A 237 -2.10 -8.99 21.07
C HIS A 237 -1.08 -8.35 22.01
N GLY A 238 -1.20 -7.05 22.27
CA GLY A 238 -0.34 -6.32 23.22
C GLY A 238 1.12 -6.21 22.75
N LEU A 239 1.36 -6.35 21.44
CA LEU A 239 2.67 -6.17 20.85
C LEU A 239 2.92 -4.68 20.61
N ASP A 240 1.95 -3.95 20.07
CA ASP A 240 2.01 -2.49 19.88
C ASP A 240 0.96 -1.75 20.73
N PRO A 241 1.14 -0.45 21.00
CA PRO A 241 0.14 0.31 21.74
C PRO A 241 -1.09 0.61 20.87
N TRP A 242 -2.26 0.54 21.49
CA TRP A 242 -3.57 0.61 20.84
C TRP A 242 -3.92 2.00 20.33
N ASN A 243 -3.57 3.05 21.10
CA ASN A 243 -4.01 4.42 20.85
C ASN A 243 -3.00 5.25 20.05
N ILE A 244 -2.10 4.63 19.27
CA ILE A 244 -1.02 5.34 18.55
C ILE A 244 -1.47 6.03 17.26
N SER A 245 -2.65 5.69 16.73
CA SER A 245 -3.23 6.33 15.53
C SER A 245 -3.60 7.79 15.78
N TYR A 246 -3.84 8.58 14.72
CA TYR A 246 -4.23 9.99 14.85
C TYR A 246 -5.43 10.17 15.78
N LYS A 247 -6.49 9.38 15.58
CA LYS A 247 -7.56 9.20 16.57
C LYS A 247 -7.17 8.10 17.56
N GLU A 248 -7.32 8.38 18.85
CA GLU A 248 -6.93 7.45 19.92
C GLU A 248 -7.78 6.18 19.97
N ASP A 249 -9.03 6.27 19.54
CA ASP A 249 -10.03 5.18 19.50
C ASP A 249 -10.16 4.55 18.11
N PHE A 250 -9.24 4.84 17.20
CA PHE A 250 -9.32 4.38 15.81
C PHE A 250 -9.48 2.86 15.68
N PHE A 251 -8.72 2.08 16.47
CA PHE A 251 -8.85 0.63 16.42
C PHE A 251 -10.18 0.13 16.97
N ASP A 252 -10.81 0.85 17.91
CA ASP A 252 -12.16 0.52 18.36
C ASP A 252 -13.19 0.75 17.25
N GLU A 253 -13.00 1.77 16.40
CA GLU A 253 -13.88 2.05 15.25
C GLU A 253 -13.90 0.94 14.19
N ILE A 254 -12.85 0.10 14.11
CA ILE A 254 -12.73 -0.96 13.09
C ILE A 254 -12.96 -2.37 13.64
N LEU A 255 -13.30 -2.52 14.91
CA LEU A 255 -13.75 -3.79 15.47
C LEU A 255 -15.18 -4.13 15.00
N LEU A 256 -15.48 -5.43 14.88
CA LEU A 256 -16.85 -5.87 14.64
C LEU A 256 -17.76 -5.55 15.84
N PRO A 257 -19.07 -5.34 15.62
CA PRO A 257 -20.03 -5.16 16.70
C PRO A 257 -19.95 -6.27 17.75
N GLY A 258 -19.87 -5.89 19.03
CA GLY A 258 -19.75 -6.82 20.15
C GLY A 258 -18.32 -7.32 20.44
N VAL A 259 -17.34 -6.98 19.59
CA VAL A 259 -15.93 -7.17 19.89
C VAL A 259 -15.43 -5.95 20.66
N LYS A 260 -14.76 -6.20 21.78
CA LYS A 260 -14.15 -5.15 22.61
C LYS A 260 -12.64 -5.21 22.46
N ARG A 261 -11.99 -4.06 22.71
CA ARG A 261 -10.57 -4.00 22.98
C ARG A 261 -10.19 -5.05 24.02
N PRO A 262 -9.16 -5.88 23.78
CA PRO A 262 -8.78 -6.93 24.70
C PRO A 262 -8.07 -6.34 25.91
N ALA A 263 -8.14 -7.04 27.05
CA ALA A 263 -7.45 -6.60 28.28
C ALA A 263 -5.91 -6.59 28.14
N THR A 264 -5.37 -7.27 27.13
CA THR A 264 -3.95 -7.29 26.78
C THR A 264 -3.51 -6.05 26.00
N ALA A 265 -4.43 -5.21 25.53
CA ALA A 265 -4.09 -4.02 24.77
C ALA A 265 -3.34 -3.01 25.64
N ILE A 266 -2.19 -2.54 25.15
CA ILE A 266 -1.41 -1.49 25.79
C ILE A 266 -2.03 -0.15 25.42
N VAL A 267 -2.37 0.69 26.39
CA VAL A 267 -2.92 2.04 26.17
C VAL A 267 -1.98 3.03 26.85
N LEU A 268 -1.35 3.89 26.05
CA LEU A 268 -0.38 4.88 26.51
C LEU A 268 -1.09 6.10 27.09
N SER A 269 -0.45 6.80 28.04
CA SER A 269 -0.84 8.16 28.40
C SER A 269 -0.64 9.12 27.21
N THR A 270 -1.18 10.33 27.29
CA THR A 270 -0.96 11.35 26.25
C THR A 270 0.53 11.62 26.03
N GLU A 271 1.30 11.79 27.10
CA GLU A 271 2.74 12.06 27.02
C GLU A 271 3.53 10.89 26.43
N GLU A 272 3.20 9.66 26.84
CA GLU A 272 3.82 8.45 26.31
C GLU A 272 3.50 8.24 24.84
N ARG A 273 2.26 8.52 24.43
CA ARG A 273 1.79 8.44 23.05
C ARG A 273 2.51 9.45 22.17
N ASP A 274 2.63 10.70 22.61
CA ASP A 274 3.31 11.74 21.85
C ASP A 274 4.81 11.41 21.70
N ALA A 275 5.47 10.96 22.77
CA ALA A 275 6.84 10.48 22.69
C ALA A 275 7.01 9.30 21.73
N TYR A 276 6.06 8.36 21.73
CA TYR A 276 6.06 7.20 20.82
C TYR A 276 5.91 7.65 19.36
N ARG A 277 4.93 8.50 19.06
CA ARG A 277 4.66 9.02 17.71
C ARG A 277 5.84 9.84 17.18
N LYS A 278 6.44 10.67 18.02
CA LYS A 278 7.66 11.41 17.70
C LYS A 278 8.82 10.51 17.32
N ALA A 279 9.07 9.46 18.11
CA ALA A 279 10.13 8.50 17.83
C ALA A 279 9.92 7.72 16.52
N LYS A 280 8.67 7.62 16.05
CA LYS A 280 8.30 7.02 14.76
C LYS A 280 8.28 8.02 13.59
N GLY A 281 8.47 9.31 13.85
CA GLY A 281 8.35 10.37 12.85
C GLY A 281 6.91 10.59 12.38
N TRP A 282 5.92 10.30 13.23
CA TRP A 282 4.49 10.45 12.92
C TRP A 282 3.88 11.76 13.45
N ASP A 283 4.69 12.62 14.04
CA ASP A 283 4.24 13.95 14.43
C ASP A 283 4.14 14.82 13.16
N LEU A 284 2.92 15.27 12.86
CA LEU A 284 2.62 16.35 11.91
C LEU A 284 2.77 17.68 12.64
#